data_AF-J9W547-F1
#
_entry.id   AF-J9W547-F1
#
_cell.length_a   1.000
_cell.length_b   1.000
_cell.length_c   1.000
_cell.angle_alpha   90.00
_cell.angle_beta   90.00
_cell.angle_gamma   90.00
#
_symmetry.space_group_name_H-M   'P 1'
#
loop_
_entity.id
_entity.type
_entity.pdbx_description
1 polymer ?
#
loop_
_entity_poly.entity_id
_entity_poly.type
_entity_poly.pdbx_seq_one_letter_code
_entity_poly.pdbx_strand_id
1 'polypeptide(L)'
;MKKIILGISIILSGFMLAACGSVDNLSKDTSNSSGSKAKTQLTGQTNTDYYQGVIKNGRYQTSKSRGVSVSQESNQFNIKGFENGLLDISKKEFSTKKYIFQEGQYLSTSTVENWLGRQSKSNPTGLKSG
;
A
#
# COMPACT_ATOMS: atom_id res chain seq x y z
N MET A 1 -43.01 -31.05 9.36
CA MET A 1 -42.77 -29.59 9.28
C MET A 1 -41.41 -29.18 9.83
N LYS A 2 -41.04 -29.51 11.08
CA LYS A 2 -39.70 -29.17 11.66
C LYS A 2 -38.49 -29.74 10.87
N LYS A 3 -38.63 -30.94 10.30
CA LYS A 3 -37.57 -31.59 9.49
C LYS A 3 -37.38 -30.96 8.09
N ILE A 4 -38.42 -30.33 7.56
CA ILE A 4 -38.39 -29.63 6.26
C ILE A 4 -37.76 -28.25 6.43
N ILE A 5 -38.06 -27.56 7.55
CA ILE A 5 -37.46 -26.28 7.92
C ILE A 5 -35.94 -26.44 8.17
N LEU A 6 -35.52 -27.55 8.77
CA LEU A 6 -34.10 -27.86 8.99
C LEU A 6 -33.33 -28.17 7.69
N GLY A 7 -33.99 -28.78 6.70
CA GLY A 7 -33.39 -29.05 5.39
C GLY A 7 -33.17 -27.80 4.54
N ILE A 8 -34.07 -26.82 4.62
CA ILE A 8 -33.98 -25.56 3.86
C ILE A 8 -32.82 -24.67 4.39
N SER A 9 -32.55 -24.71 5.69
CA SER A 9 -31.45 -23.96 6.33
C SER A 9 -30.05 -24.43 5.87
N ILE A 10 -29.88 -25.72 5.62
CA ILE A 10 -28.59 -26.29 5.17
C ILE A 10 -28.30 -25.95 3.69
N ILE A 11 -29.32 -25.87 2.84
CA ILE A 11 -29.17 -25.57 1.41
C ILE A 11 -28.88 -24.08 1.17
N LEU A 12 -29.48 -23.19 1.99
CA LEU A 12 -29.27 -21.74 1.87
C LEU A 12 -27.83 -21.32 2.27
N SER A 13 -27.18 -22.10 3.13
CA SER A 13 -25.80 -21.86 3.58
C SER A 13 -24.75 -22.20 2.51
N GLY A 14 -25.07 -23.09 1.56
CA GLY A 14 -24.16 -23.49 0.48
C GLY A 14 -24.09 -22.48 -0.67
N PHE A 15 -25.16 -21.70 -0.89
CA PHE A 15 -25.22 -20.73 -1.99
C PHE A 15 -24.37 -19.46 -1.77
N MET A 16 -24.02 -19.16 -0.51
CA MET A 16 -23.23 -17.97 -0.17
C MET A 16 -21.72 -18.12 -0.39
N LEU A 17 -21.20 -19.34 -0.60
CA LEU A 17 -19.77 -19.54 -0.88
C LEU A 17 -19.41 -19.39 -2.37
N ALA A 18 -20.38 -19.50 -3.29
CA ALA A 18 -20.14 -19.35 -4.73
C ALA A 18 -20.10 -17.87 -5.19
N ALA A 19 -20.45 -16.92 -4.33
CA ALA A 19 -20.45 -15.50 -4.66
C ALA A 19 -19.06 -14.82 -4.53
N CYS A 20 -18.06 -15.51 -3.97
CA CYS A 20 -16.68 -15.02 -3.94
C CYS A 20 -15.88 -15.61 -5.10
N GLY A 21 -16.30 -15.30 -6.33
CA GLY A 21 -15.73 -15.93 -7.52
C GLY A 21 -16.03 -15.23 -8.84
N SER A 22 -16.09 -13.89 -8.86
CA SER A 22 -15.98 -13.07 -10.08
C SER A 22 -15.78 -11.60 -9.70
N VAL A 23 -14.54 -11.20 -9.46
CA VAL A 23 -14.13 -9.78 -9.47
C VAL A 23 -13.62 -9.42 -10.86
N ASP A 24 -14.51 -9.50 -11.85
CA ASP A 24 -14.21 -9.08 -13.23
C ASP A 24 -15.06 -7.86 -13.58
N ASN A 25 -14.79 -6.76 -12.87
CA ASN A 25 -15.15 -5.41 -13.28
C ASN A 25 -13.93 -4.51 -13.05
N LEU A 26 -12.83 -4.86 -13.73
CA LEU A 26 -11.72 -3.94 -13.92
C LEU A 26 -12.05 -3.11 -15.15
N SER A 27 -12.41 -1.84 -14.93
CA SER A 27 -12.56 -0.83 -15.98
C SER A 27 -11.40 -0.92 -16.96
N LYS A 28 -11.73 -1.37 -18.16
CA LYS A 28 -10.83 -1.51 -19.29
C LYS A 28 -10.62 -0.12 -19.91
N ASP A 29 -9.82 0.72 -19.26
CA ASP A 29 -9.20 1.86 -19.95
C ASP A 29 -7.92 1.37 -20.63
N THR A 30 -8.09 0.93 -21.88
CA THR A 30 -6.99 0.52 -22.76
C THR A 30 -6.35 1.78 -23.32
N SER A 31 -5.26 2.25 -22.70
CA SER A 31 -4.23 2.97 -23.44
C SER A 31 -3.29 1.92 -24.07
N ASN A 32 -3.46 1.76 -25.37
CA ASN A 32 -2.64 0.89 -26.19
C ASN A 32 -1.22 1.47 -26.28
N SER A 33 -0.23 0.76 -25.77
CA SER A 33 1.17 0.93 -26.19
C SER A 33 1.86 -0.43 -26.16
N SER A 34 1.98 -1.00 -27.35
CA SER A 34 2.79 -2.16 -27.69
C SER A 34 4.26 -1.93 -27.37
N GLY A 35 4.88 -2.84 -26.61
CA GLY A 35 6.33 -2.88 -26.44
C GLY A 35 6.76 -3.59 -25.16
N SER A 36 7.29 -4.81 -25.32
CA SER A 36 7.84 -5.64 -24.24
C SER A 36 9.01 -4.97 -23.50
N LYS A 37 8.73 -4.12 -22.49
CA LYS A 37 9.67 -3.63 -21.45
C LYS A 37 8.87 -3.27 -20.18
N ALA A 38 9.29 -3.79 -19.02
CA ALA A 38 8.76 -3.57 -17.67
C ALA A 38 7.49 -2.68 -17.56
N LYS A 39 6.30 -3.31 -17.51
CA LYS A 39 5.02 -2.60 -17.45
C LYS A 39 4.87 -1.92 -16.09
N THR A 40 5.04 -0.59 -16.05
CA THR A 40 4.59 0.24 -14.93
C THR A 40 3.09 0.48 -15.09
N GLN A 41 2.33 0.23 -14.05
CA GLN A 41 0.88 0.48 -13.99
C GLN A 41 0.59 1.33 -12.76
N LEU A 42 -0.52 2.06 -12.79
CA LEU A 42 -0.97 2.88 -11.67
C LEU A 42 -2.19 2.27 -11.01
N THR A 43 -2.37 2.49 -9.71
CA THR A 43 -3.58 2.11 -8.98
C THR A 43 -4.61 3.24 -8.96
N GLY A 44 -5.89 2.91 -8.85
CA GLY A 44 -6.97 3.89 -8.65
C GLY A 44 -7.26 4.78 -9.87
N GLN A 45 -8.09 5.80 -9.64
CA GLN A 45 -8.56 6.74 -10.67
C GLN A 45 -7.76 8.04 -10.67
N THR A 46 -7.61 8.63 -11.86
CA THR A 46 -7.08 10.00 -12.03
C THR A 46 -8.10 11.02 -11.51
N ASN A 47 -7.64 12.13 -10.94
CA ASN A 47 -8.47 13.25 -10.43
C ASN A 47 -9.25 12.99 -9.14
N THR A 48 -8.76 12.10 -8.28
CA THR A 48 -9.24 12.00 -6.89
C THR A 48 -8.35 12.81 -5.94
N ASP A 49 -8.82 13.02 -4.71
CA ASP A 49 -8.01 13.62 -3.63
C ASP A 49 -6.93 12.66 -3.09
N TYR A 50 -6.86 11.46 -3.65
CA TYR A 50 -5.85 10.45 -3.36
C TYR A 50 -4.86 10.32 -4.51
N TYR A 51 -3.60 10.09 -4.17
CA TYR A 51 -2.60 9.75 -5.17
C TYR A 51 -2.85 8.34 -5.74
N GLN A 52 -2.56 8.19 -7.02
CA GLN A 52 -2.42 6.88 -7.63
C GLN A 52 -1.12 6.23 -7.15
N GLY A 53 -1.16 4.93 -6.83
CA GLY A 53 0.00 4.15 -6.42
C GLY A 53 0.73 3.50 -7.60
N VAL A 54 1.92 2.97 -7.38
CA VAL A 54 2.76 2.36 -8.43
C VAL A 54 2.74 0.83 -8.36
N ILE A 55 2.42 0.18 -9.48
CA ILE A 55 2.63 -1.24 -9.74
C ILE A 55 3.75 -1.39 -10.76
N LYS A 56 4.73 -2.23 -10.47
CA LYS A 56 5.84 -2.55 -11.37
C LYS A 56 5.94 -4.06 -11.55
N ASN A 57 5.98 -4.52 -12.80
CA ASN A 57 6.07 -5.95 -13.12
C ASN A 57 4.96 -6.78 -12.45
N GLY A 58 3.71 -6.26 -12.46
CA GLY A 58 2.55 -6.93 -11.88
C GLY A 58 2.50 -6.95 -10.35
N ARG A 59 3.39 -6.23 -9.66
CA ARG A 59 3.44 -6.17 -8.19
C ARG A 59 3.40 -4.73 -7.70
N TYR A 60 2.66 -4.46 -6.63
CA TYR A 60 2.68 -3.15 -5.99
C TYR A 60 4.08 -2.84 -5.45
N GLN A 61 4.57 -1.64 -5.74
CA GLN A 61 5.91 -1.21 -5.39
C GLN A 61 5.99 -0.77 -3.93
N THR A 62 6.29 -1.71 -3.05
CA THR A 62 6.45 -1.45 -1.62
C THR A 62 7.74 -0.70 -1.28
N SER A 63 7.77 -0.04 -0.13
CA SER A 63 8.93 0.65 0.42
C SER A 63 10.15 -0.27 0.55
N LYS A 64 11.34 0.29 0.32
CA LYS A 64 12.64 -0.35 0.63
C LYS A 64 12.93 -0.40 2.12
N SER A 65 12.18 0.34 2.93
CA SER A 65 12.20 0.34 4.39
C SER A 65 10.88 -0.16 5.00
N ARG A 66 10.11 -0.96 4.24
CA ARG A 66 8.82 -1.50 4.72
C ARG A 66 9.01 -2.24 6.05
N GLY A 67 8.19 -1.87 7.04
CA GLY A 67 8.21 -2.47 8.38
C GLY A 67 8.93 -1.65 9.44
N VAL A 68 9.80 -0.70 9.07
CA VAL A 68 10.54 0.12 10.05
C VAL A 68 9.61 0.96 10.92
N SER A 69 8.52 1.52 10.38
CA SER A 69 7.55 2.27 11.18
C SER A 69 6.92 1.42 12.29
N VAL A 70 6.66 0.14 12.02
CA VAL A 70 6.05 -0.81 12.96
C VAL A 70 7.07 -1.29 14.01
N SER A 71 8.35 -1.34 13.68
CA SER A 71 9.40 -1.65 14.68
C SER A 71 9.70 -0.47 15.60
N GLN A 72 9.51 0.77 15.13
CA GLN A 72 9.83 1.97 15.90
C GLN A 72 8.67 2.49 16.75
N GLU A 73 7.42 2.18 16.39
CA GLU A 73 6.22 2.63 17.08
C GLU A 73 5.22 1.48 17.19
N SER A 74 4.74 1.19 18.40
CA SER A 74 3.79 0.10 18.63
C SER A 74 2.34 0.54 18.42
N ASN A 75 2.06 1.83 18.62
CA ASN A 75 0.73 2.38 18.46
C ASN A 75 0.39 2.60 16.98
N GLN A 76 -0.51 1.78 16.45
CA GLN A 76 -0.95 1.84 15.06
C GLN A 76 -1.62 3.18 14.68
N PHE A 77 -2.22 3.89 15.64
CA PHE A 77 -2.78 5.22 15.39
C PHE A 77 -1.69 6.26 15.15
N ASN A 78 -0.57 6.19 15.88
CA ASN A 78 0.58 7.07 15.67
C ASN A 78 1.18 6.86 14.28
N ILE A 79 1.37 5.60 13.87
CA ILE A 79 1.88 5.26 12.53
C ILE A 79 0.97 5.84 11.45
N LYS A 80 -0.35 5.56 11.52
CA LYS A 80 -1.32 6.06 10.54
C LYS A 80 -1.40 7.59 10.52
N GLY A 81 -1.35 8.23 11.68
CA GLY A 81 -1.34 9.68 11.79
C GLY A 81 -0.11 10.30 11.13
N PHE A 82 1.07 9.71 11.37
CA PHE A 82 2.32 10.14 10.76
C PHE A 82 2.30 9.99 9.23
N GLU A 83 1.91 8.82 8.72
CA GLU A 83 1.90 8.54 7.27
C GLU A 83 0.86 9.41 6.53
N ASN A 84 -0.36 9.53 7.06
CA ASN A 84 -1.40 10.36 6.46
C ASN A 84 -1.05 11.86 6.55
N GLY A 85 -0.52 12.31 7.70
CA GLY A 85 -0.10 13.70 7.87
C GLY A 85 0.99 14.09 6.88
N LEU A 86 1.95 13.20 6.61
CA LEU A 86 2.98 13.44 5.61
C LEU A 86 2.42 13.49 4.18
N LEU A 87 1.44 12.64 3.87
CA LEU A 87 0.71 12.73 2.59
C LEU A 87 -0.06 14.04 2.44
N ASP A 88 -0.71 14.51 3.50
CA ASP A 88 -1.47 15.76 3.47
C ASP A 88 -0.56 16.99 3.32
N ILE A 89 0.64 16.97 3.91
CA ILE A 89 1.68 17.95 3.63
C ILE A 89 2.11 17.86 2.16
N SER A 90 2.34 16.65 1.65
CA SER A 90 2.79 16.44 0.26
C SER A 90 1.80 16.98 -0.77
N LYS A 91 0.49 16.86 -0.52
CA LYS A 91 -0.57 17.38 -1.42
C LYS A 91 -0.52 18.90 -1.61
N LYS A 92 0.06 19.65 -0.66
CA LYS A 92 0.20 21.12 -0.76
C LYS A 92 1.18 21.53 -1.84
N GLU A 93 2.24 20.75 -2.02
CA GLU A 93 3.30 21.01 -3.01
C GLU A 93 3.11 20.19 -4.29
N PHE A 94 2.61 18.96 -4.17
CA PHE A 94 2.50 17.99 -5.25
C PHE A 94 1.05 17.59 -5.47
N SER A 95 0.32 18.30 -6.34
CA SER A 95 -1.09 17.98 -6.64
C SER A 95 -1.29 16.53 -7.10
N THR A 96 -2.30 15.85 -6.54
CA THR A 96 -2.72 14.48 -6.91
C THR A 96 -3.14 14.34 -8.37
N LYS A 97 -3.44 15.45 -9.06
CA LYS A 97 -3.76 15.47 -10.49
C LYS A 97 -2.54 15.36 -11.40
N LYS A 98 -1.35 15.69 -10.87
CA LYS A 98 -0.09 15.75 -11.65
C LYS A 98 0.95 14.74 -11.18
N TYR A 99 0.87 14.31 -9.93
CA TYR A 99 1.85 13.44 -9.29
C TYR A 99 1.21 12.14 -8.82
N ILE A 100 2.04 11.11 -8.73
CA ILE A 100 1.69 9.79 -8.21
C ILE A 100 2.42 9.55 -6.88
N PHE A 101 1.90 8.64 -6.06
CA PHE A 101 2.56 8.21 -4.84
C PHE A 101 3.32 6.91 -5.09
N GLN A 102 4.59 6.90 -4.68
CA GLN A 102 5.40 5.71 -4.59
C GLN A 102 5.94 5.60 -3.17
N GLU A 103 5.76 4.43 -2.54
CA GLU A 103 6.39 4.17 -1.25
C GLU A 103 7.92 4.33 -1.36
N GLY A 104 8.59 4.72 -0.27
CA GLY A 104 10.00 5.14 -0.30
C GLY A 104 10.97 4.13 -0.95
N GLN A 105 11.67 4.55 -2.00
CA GLN A 105 12.59 3.68 -2.76
C GLN A 105 14.07 3.95 -2.52
N TYR A 106 14.42 5.10 -1.93
CA TYR A 106 15.81 5.56 -1.85
C TYR A 106 16.50 5.13 -0.54
N LEU A 107 15.74 5.06 0.55
CA LEU A 107 16.28 4.68 1.86
C LEU A 107 15.91 3.22 2.15
N SER A 108 16.92 2.37 2.23
CA SER A 108 16.76 0.96 2.61
C SER A 108 16.47 0.84 4.11
N THR A 109 15.89 -0.29 4.55
CA THR A 109 15.76 -0.64 5.98
C THR A 109 17.06 -0.40 6.75
N SER A 110 18.19 -0.93 6.27
CA SER A 110 19.49 -0.78 6.93
C SER A 110 19.94 0.68 7.07
N THR A 111 19.69 1.50 6.05
CA THR A 111 20.01 2.93 6.08
C THR A 111 19.18 3.65 7.14
N VAL A 112 17.87 3.40 7.15
CA VAL A 112 16.96 4.03 8.10
C VAL A 112 17.26 3.58 9.53
N GLU A 113 17.49 2.29 9.76
CA GLU A 113 17.84 1.75 11.08
C GLU A 113 19.16 2.34 11.61
N ASN A 114 20.17 2.48 10.75
CA ASN A 114 21.43 3.14 11.13
C ASN A 114 21.19 4.60 11.55
N TRP A 115 20.40 5.36 10.80
CA TRP A 115 20.04 6.74 11.16
C TRP A 115 19.24 6.82 12.45
N LEU A 116 18.32 5.88 12.68
CA LEU A 116 17.55 5.79 13.92
C LEU A 116 18.39 5.29 15.11
N GLY A 117 19.59 4.78 14.88
CA GLY A 117 20.53 4.35 15.91
C GLY A 117 21.23 5.53 16.61
N ARG A 118 21.94 5.20 17.72
CA ARG A 118 22.85 6.15 18.37
C ARG A 118 24.09 6.38 17.52
N GLN A 119 24.58 7.61 17.54
CA GLN A 119 25.87 7.95 16.94
C GLN A 119 27.00 7.28 17.73
N SER A 120 27.89 6.59 17.04
CA SER A 120 29.06 5.95 17.66
C SER A 120 30.18 5.77 16.64
N LYS A 121 31.34 5.26 17.09
CA LYS A 121 32.44 4.89 16.17
C LYS A 121 32.03 3.82 15.15
N SER A 122 31.13 2.90 15.53
CA SER A 122 30.62 1.83 14.66
C SER A 122 29.38 2.23 13.86
N ASN A 123 28.68 3.30 14.26
CA ASN A 123 27.56 3.90 13.53
C ASN A 123 27.72 5.43 13.46
N PRO A 124 28.62 5.94 12.61
CA PRO A 124 28.89 7.37 12.53
C PRO A 124 27.71 8.18 11.99
N THR A 125 26.76 7.53 11.31
CA THR A 125 25.56 8.15 10.72
C THR A 125 24.33 8.11 11.62
N GLY A 126 24.44 7.59 12.85
CA GLY A 126 23.34 7.61 13.82
C GLY A 126 22.93 9.03 14.17
N LEU A 127 21.62 9.30 14.19
CA LEU A 127 21.07 10.63 14.45
C LEU A 127 20.61 10.80 15.89
N LYS A 128 20.51 9.72 16.68
CA LYS A 128 20.30 9.84 18.12
C LYS A 128 21.62 10.17 18.79
N SER A 129 21.59 11.08 19.76
CA SER A 129 22.78 11.42 20.55
C SER A 129 23.42 10.16 21.12
N GLY A 130 24.76 10.08 20.97
CA GLY A 130 25.60 9.11 21.66
C GLY A 130 25.44 9.21 23.17
#